data_AF-A0ABD7BY22-F1
#
_entry.id   AF-A0ABD7BY22-F1
#
_cell.length_a   1.000
_cell.length_b   1.000
_cell.length_c   1.000
_cell.angle_alpha   90.00
_cell.angle_beta   90.00
_cell.angle_gamma   90.00
#
_symmetry.space_group_name_H-M   'P 1'
#
loop_
_entity.id
_entity.type
_entity.pdbx_description
1 polymer ?
#
loop_
_entity_poly.entity_id
_entity_poly.type
_entity_poly.pdbx_seq_one_letter_code
_entity_poly.pdbx_strand_id
1 'polypeptide(L)'
;MSANVLLKQSQLRNMKVHHGLIELLLPRWKRGGKEMVPQDAIVSYASGWEMCPDAVQIGKVIRVVPTNAATVKAVLEPGTELASFLRSQP
;
A
#
# COMPACT_ATOMS: atom_id res chain seq x y z
N MET A 1 -1.54 14.07 -10.61
CA MET A 1 -2.64 13.61 -9.75
C MET A 1 -2.18 12.32 -9.09
N SER A 2 -1.80 12.39 -7.83
CA SER A 2 -1.53 11.21 -7.01
C SER A 2 -2.83 10.63 -6.50
N ALA A 3 -2.85 9.32 -6.28
CA ALA A 3 -3.96 8.63 -5.62
C ALA A 3 -3.43 7.92 -4.38
N ASN A 4 -4.25 7.80 -3.35
CA ASN A 4 -3.97 6.88 -2.26
C ASN A 4 -4.45 5.49 -2.70
N VAL A 5 -3.70 4.44 -2.33
CA VAL A 5 -4.16 3.07 -2.56
C VAL A 5 -4.80 2.54 -1.30
N LEU A 6 -6.07 2.15 -1.43
CA LEU A 6 -6.77 1.41 -0.39
C LEU A 6 -6.41 -0.08 -0.50
N LEU A 7 -5.86 -0.64 0.58
CA LEU A 7 -5.45 -2.03 0.61
C LEU A 7 -6.58 -2.93 1.14
N LYS A 8 -6.87 -3.99 0.40
CA LYS A 8 -7.78 -5.05 0.87
C LYS A 8 -7.06 -5.97 1.86
N GLN A 9 -7.83 -6.60 2.74
CA GLN A 9 -7.29 -7.57 3.72
C GLN A 9 -6.47 -8.70 3.07
N SER A 10 -6.84 -9.15 1.87
CA SER A 10 -6.07 -10.14 1.12
C SER A 10 -4.70 -9.63 0.66
N GLN A 11 -4.57 -8.33 0.38
CA GLN A 11 -3.29 -7.72 0.01
C GLN A 11 -2.39 -7.57 1.23
N LEU A 12 -2.97 -7.23 2.39
CA LEU A 12 -2.25 -7.17 3.66
C LEU A 12 -1.71 -8.52 4.09
N ARG A 13 -2.45 -9.62 3.86
CA ARG A 13 -1.96 -10.98 4.13
C ARG A 13 -0.74 -11.37 3.29
N ASN A 14 -0.58 -10.76 2.13
CA ASN A 14 0.55 -10.99 1.22
C ASN A 14 1.67 -9.96 1.41
N MET A 15 1.59 -9.13 2.45
CA MET A 15 2.61 -8.15 2.79
C MET A 15 3.89 -8.83 3.21
N LYS A 16 5.01 -8.44 2.59
CA LYS A 16 6.33 -8.88 3.00
C LYS A 16 7.09 -7.72 3.61
N VAL A 17 7.81 -7.97 4.69
CA VAL A 17 8.65 -6.97 5.35
C VAL A 17 10.10 -7.36 5.13
N HIS A 18 10.87 -6.46 4.53
CA HIS A 18 12.28 -6.67 4.21
C HIS A 18 13.07 -5.42 4.59
N HIS A 19 14.07 -5.57 5.47
CA HIS A 19 14.92 -4.47 5.92
C HIS A 19 14.13 -3.25 6.45
N GLY A 20 13.02 -3.49 7.14
CA GLY A 20 12.15 -2.41 7.66
C GLY A 20 11.31 -1.70 6.60
N LEU A 21 11.33 -2.16 5.34
CA LEU A 21 10.43 -1.71 4.28
C LEU A 21 9.33 -2.73 4.06
N ILE A 22 8.19 -2.25 3.58
CA ILE A 22 7.04 -3.07 3.25
C ILE A 22 6.97 -3.26 1.75
N GLU A 23 6.81 -4.50 1.30
CA GLU A 23 6.58 -4.84 -0.09
C GLU A 23 5.16 -5.39 -0.28
N LEU A 24 4.45 -4.85 -1.27
CA LEU A 24 3.09 -5.25 -1.62
C LEU A 24 2.93 -5.41 -3.14
N LEU A 25 2.12 -6.38 -3.53
CA LEU A 25 1.61 -6.50 -4.90
C LEU A 25 0.27 -5.79 -5.00
N LEU A 26 0.22 -4.79 -5.87
CA LEU A 26 -0.96 -3.99 -6.14
C LEU A 26 -1.42 -4.21 -7.59
N PRO A 27 -2.73 -4.15 -7.86
CA PRO A 27 -3.19 -4.07 -9.24
C PRO A 27 -2.63 -2.80 -9.89
N ARG A 28 -2.41 -2.85 -11.19
CA ARG A 28 -1.94 -1.70 -11.98
C ARG A 28 -3.13 -0.81 -12.31
N TRP A 29 -3.06 0.47 -11.93
CA TRP A 29 -4.15 1.43 -12.15
C TRP A 29 -3.82 2.36 -13.30
N LYS A 30 -4.79 2.57 -14.19
CA LYS A 30 -4.70 3.56 -15.27
C LYS A 30 -5.92 4.46 -15.24
N ARG A 31 -5.71 5.78 -15.34
CA ARG A 31 -6.77 6.77 -15.48
C ARG A 31 -6.50 7.60 -16.72
N GLY A 32 -7.43 7.58 -17.69
CA GLY A 32 -7.26 8.29 -18.96
C GLY A 32 -6.01 7.86 -19.74
N GLY A 33 -5.66 6.57 -19.70
CA GLY A 33 -4.47 6.02 -20.36
C GLY A 33 -3.14 6.25 -19.66
N LYS A 34 -3.10 7.07 -18.60
CA LYS A 34 -1.89 7.30 -17.78
C LYS A 34 -1.84 6.34 -16.60
N GLU A 35 -0.65 5.80 -16.34
CA GLU A 35 -0.40 4.98 -15.16
C GLU A 35 -0.47 5.83 -13.90
N MET A 36 -1.28 5.39 -12.94
CA MET A 36 -1.46 6.04 -11.66
C MET A 36 -0.48 5.42 -10.68
N VAL A 37 0.41 6.25 -10.13
CA VAL A 37 1.34 5.83 -9.07
C VAL A 37 0.75 6.24 -7.73
N PRO A 38 0.48 5.28 -6.83
CA PRO A 38 0.00 5.63 -5.51
C PRO A 38 1.08 6.35 -4.71
N GLN A 39 0.70 7.35 -3.91
CA GLN A 39 1.62 8.04 -2.99
C GLN A 39 1.62 7.42 -1.60
N ASP A 40 0.43 7.12 -1.09
CA ASP A 40 0.26 6.54 0.23
C ASP A 40 -0.53 5.24 0.16
N ALA A 41 -0.14 4.28 0.98
CA ALA A 41 -0.89 3.06 1.21
C ALA A 41 -1.69 3.18 2.51
N ILE A 42 -2.99 2.96 2.37
CA ILE A 42 -3.94 3.14 3.45
C ILE A 42 -4.74 1.86 3.64
N VAL A 43 -4.95 1.49 4.89
CA VAL A 43 -5.81 0.37 5.29
C VAL A 43 -7.07 0.94 5.89
N SER A 44 -8.23 0.58 5.36
CA SER A 44 -9.50 0.84 6.03
C SER A 44 -9.95 -0.41 6.77
N TYR A 45 -10.33 -0.23 8.03
CA TYR A 45 -10.98 -1.26 8.83
C TYR A 45 -12.50 -1.30 8.61
N ALA A 46 -13.06 -0.27 7.95
CA ALA A 46 -14.47 -0.21 7.61
C ALA A 46 -14.78 -1.20 6.48
N SER A 47 -15.58 -2.22 6.78
CA SER A 47 -16.12 -3.15 5.82
C SER A 47 -17.15 -2.46 4.90
N GLY A 48 -16.68 -1.83 3.82
CA GLY A 48 -17.50 -1.66 2.61
C GLY A 48 -17.97 -0.26 2.18
N TRP A 49 -17.28 0.85 2.51
CA TRP A 49 -17.65 2.19 2.01
C TRP A 49 -16.52 2.91 1.23
N GLU A 50 -16.90 3.72 0.22
CA GLU A 50 -16.00 4.48 -0.67
C GLU A 50 -15.30 5.67 0.00
N MET A 51 -15.88 6.23 1.06
CA MET A 51 -15.18 7.17 1.94
C MET A 51 -14.82 6.44 3.22
N CYS A 52 -13.53 6.37 3.50
CA CYS A 52 -12.98 5.68 4.67
C CYS A 52 -12.44 6.73 5.66
N PRO A 53 -13.29 7.29 6.54
CA PRO A 53 -12.83 8.16 7.63
C PRO A 53 -11.91 7.41 8.62
N ASP A 54 -12.00 6.08 8.65
CA ASP A 54 -11.30 5.19 9.58
C ASP A 54 -10.04 4.57 8.95
N ALA A 55 -9.56 5.16 7.85
CA ALA A 55 -8.45 4.64 7.09
C ALA A 55 -7.12 5.06 7.73
N VAL A 56 -6.31 4.10 8.14
CA VAL A 56 -4.99 4.33 8.73
C VAL A 56 -3.93 4.25 7.64
N GLN A 57 -3.13 5.30 7.52
CA GLN A 57 -1.97 5.28 6.65
C GLN A 57 -0.94 4.31 7.23
N ILE A 58 -0.62 3.26 6.48
CA ILE A 58 0.34 2.24 6.92
C ILE A 58 1.75 2.50 6.38
N GLY A 59 1.87 3.33 5.33
CA GLY A 59 3.17 3.69 4.79
C GLY A 59 3.08 4.57 3.55
N LYS A 60 4.24 5.12 3.20
CA LYS A 60 4.43 5.97 2.03
C LYS A 60 5.09 5.18 0.91
N VAL A 61 4.54 5.25 -0.28
CA VAL A 61 5.09 4.60 -1.48
C VAL A 61 6.33 5.35 -1.90
N ILE A 62 7.48 4.69 -1.80
CA ILE A 62 8.78 5.24 -2.20
C ILE A 62 9.24 4.69 -3.55
N ARG A 63 8.70 3.53 -3.97
CA ARG A 63 9.04 2.91 -5.26
C ARG A 63 7.91 2.05 -5.77
N VAL A 64 7.65 2.11 -7.07
CA VAL A 64 6.75 1.19 -7.78
C VAL A 64 7.51 0.57 -8.95
N VAL A 65 7.51 -0.75 -9.02
CA VAL A 65 8.15 -1.53 -10.09
C VAL A 65 7.08 -2.35 -10.80
N PRO A 66 6.91 -2.20 -12.12
CA PRO A 66 6.00 -3.06 -12.88
C PRO A 66 6.45 -4.51 -12.76
N THR A 67 5.53 -5.41 -12.39
CA THR A 67 5.80 -6.84 -12.34
C THR A 67 5.27 -7.53 -13.59
N ASN A 68 4.05 -7.19 -14.02
CA ASN A 68 3.47 -7.66 -15.27
C ASN A 68 2.40 -6.67 -15.78
N ALA A 69 1.62 -7.08 -16.77
CA ALA A 69 0.58 -6.22 -17.36
C ALA A 69 -0.54 -5.85 -16.36
N ALA A 70 -0.79 -6.68 -15.34
CA ALA A 70 -1.90 -6.56 -14.41
C ALA A 70 -1.48 -6.04 -13.01
N THR A 71 -0.22 -6.22 -12.62
CA THR A 71 0.25 -5.89 -11.27
C THR A 71 1.54 -5.09 -11.25
N VAL A 72 1.73 -4.38 -10.14
CA VAL A 72 2.95 -3.67 -9.79
C VAL A 72 3.38 -4.09 -8.39
N LYS A 73 4.70 -4.10 -8.16
CA LYS A 73 5.28 -4.22 -6.82
C LYS A 73 5.49 -2.81 -6.27
N ALA A 74 4.82 -2.48 -5.17
CA ALA A 74 5.03 -1.25 -4.43
C ALA A 74 5.94 -1.53 -3.22
N VAL A 75 6.94 -0.68 -3.04
CA VAL A 75 7.77 -0.62 -1.84
C VAL A 75 7.36 0.60 -1.05
N LEU A 76 7.08 0.37 0.22
CA LEU A 76 6.54 1.31 1.16
C LEU A 76 7.53 1.51 2.31
N GLU A 77 7.75 2.77 2.66
CA GLU A 77 8.30 3.12 3.97
C GLU A 77 7.16 3.06 4.99
N PRO A 78 7.25 2.24 6.05
CA PRO A 78 6.17 2.12 7.04
C PRO A 78 5.96 3.44 7.79
N GLY A 79 4.69 3.74 8.09
CA GLY A 79 4.34 4.84 9.00
C GLY A 79 4.87 4.61 10.41
N THR A 80 5.01 5.66 11.21
CA THR A 80 5.67 5.63 12.52
C THR A 80 5.14 4.54 13.46
N GLU A 81 3.83 4.36 13.53
CA GLU A 81 3.18 3.35 14.38
C GLU A 81 3.49 1.93 13.91
N LEU A 82 3.36 1.67 12.60
CA LEU A 82 3.66 0.36 12.02
C LEU A 82 5.16 0.04 12.08
N ALA A 83 6.03 1.03 11.86
CA ALA A 83 7.47 0.88 11.99
C ALA A 83 7.85 0.48 13.42
N SER A 84 7.22 1.08 14.43
CA SER A 84 7.42 0.76 15.84
C SER A 84 6.94 -0.66 16.15
N PHE A 85 5.76 -1.04 15.66
CA PHE A 85 5.24 -2.41 15.80
C PHE A 85 6.17 -3.44 15.15
N LEU A 86 6.61 -3.22 13.91
CA LEU A 86 7.48 -4.14 13.18
C LEU A 86 8.85 -4.32 13.85
N ARG A 87 9.40 -3.27 14.49
CA ARG A 87 10.64 -3.36 15.27
C ARG A 87 10.47 -4.10 16.59
N SER A 88 9.25 -4.17 17.12
CA SER A 88 8.92 -4.87 18.37
C SER A 88 8.62 -6.36 18.18
N GLN A 89 8.49 -6.82 16.93
CA GLN A 89 8.32 -8.25 16.63
C GLN A 89 9.69 -8.95 16.72
N PRO A 90 9.81 -10.04 17.50
CA PRO A 90 11.07 -10.76 17.73
C PRO A 90 11.59 -11.52 16.49
#